data_AF-A0A2V7DNY7-F1
#
_entry.id   AF-A0A2V7DNY7-F1
#
_cell.length_a   1.000
_cell.length_b   1.000
_cell.length_c   1.000
_cell.angle_alpha   90.00
_cell.angle_beta   90.00
_cell.angle_gamma   90.00
#
_symmetry.space_group_name_H-M   'P 1'
#
loop_
_entity.id
_entity.type
_entity.pdbx_description
1 polymer ?
#
loop_
_entity_poly.entity_id
_entity_poly.type
_entity_poly.pdbx_seq_one_letter_code
_entity_poly.pdbx_strand_id
1 'polypeptide(L)' 'TQGVNDFKKLGWGGPCPPPGPAHRYVFTLYALDSEVTLPPGTTRGDLEAAIQGHVLGQAELTGRFQSRRSR' A
#
# COMPACT_ATOMS: atom_id res chain seq x y z
N THR A 1 2.97 -10.94 7.42
CA THR A 1 2.59 -11.61 6.16
C THR A 1 2.42 -10.58 5.05
N GLN A 2 2.18 -10.98 3.80
CA GLN A 2 1.91 -10.06 2.68
C GLN A 2 0.44 -10.17 2.23
N GLY A 3 -0.19 -9.02 1.97
CA GLY A 3 -1.55 -8.95 1.43
C GLY A 3 -1.61 -9.13 -0.08
N VAL A 4 -2.83 -9.20 -0.63
CA VAL A 4 -3.09 -9.17 -2.07
C VAL A 4 -3.22 -7.73 -2.55
N ASN A 5 -2.62 -7.42 -3.70
CA ASN A 5 -2.70 -6.11 -4.35
C ASN A 5 -3.76 -6.09 -5.47
N ASP A 6 -3.99 -4.91 -6.05
CA ASP A 6 -4.98 -4.73 -7.13
C ASP A 6 -4.59 -5.44 -8.44
N PHE A 7 -3.31 -5.75 -8.65
CA PHE A 7 -2.85 -6.64 -9.73
C PHE A 7 -3.16 -8.12 -9.46
N LYS A 8 -3.90 -8.43 -8.38
CA LYS A 8 -4.24 -9.79 -7.93
C LYS A 8 -3.01 -10.65 -7.64
N LYS A 9 -1.94 -10.01 -7.17
CA LYS A 9 -0.68 -10.66 -6.76
C LYS A 9 -0.42 -10.43 -5.28
N LEU A 10 0.31 -11.34 -4.64
CA LEU A 10 0.81 -11.13 -3.29
C LEU A 10 1.95 -10.11 -3.29
N GLY A 11 1.92 -9.20 -2.31
CA GLY A 11 3.01 -8.25 -2.07
C GLY A 11 2.97 -6.99 -2.94
N TRP A 12 4.12 -6.32 -3.04
CA TRP A 12 4.26 -5.04 -3.71
C TRP A 12 4.18 -5.15 -5.24
N GLY A 13 3.30 -4.36 -5.85
CA GLY A 13 3.24 -4.13 -7.30
C GLY A 13 3.65 -2.70 -7.61
N GLY A 14 4.85 -2.51 -8.15
CA GLY A 14 5.47 -1.20 -8.34
C GLY A 14 4.73 -0.24 -9.29
N PRO A 15 5.25 1.00 -9.45
CA PRO A 15 4.67 2.01 -10.32
C PRO A 15 4.55 1.56 -11.79
N CYS A 16 3.35 1.60 -12.34
CA CYS A 16 3.08 1.44 -13.78
C CYS A 16 2.04 2.48 -14.25
N PRO A 17 2.35 3.79 -14.20
CA PRO A 17 1.39 4.82 -14.59
C PRO A 17 1.24 4.87 -16.12
N PRO A 18 0.02 5.07 -16.66
CA PRO A 18 -0.18 5.31 -18.08
C PRO A 18 0.56 6.59 -18.54
N PRO A 19 0.82 6.75 -19.85
CA PRO A 19 1.40 7.97 -20.39
C PRO A 19 0.54 9.18 -20.03
N GLY A 20 1.14 10.22 -19.46
CA GLY A 20 0.39 11.39 -18.99
C GLY A 20 1.00 12.00 -17.73
N PRO A 21 0.19 12.70 -16.92
CA PRO A 21 0.63 13.28 -15.65
C PRO A 21 1.22 12.25 -14.68
N ALA A 22 2.13 12.69 -13.80
CA ALA A 22 2.71 11.83 -12.78
C ALA A 22 1.63 11.34 -11.78
N HIS A 23 1.64 10.06 -11.47
CA HIS A 23 0.82 9.49 -10.39
C HIS A 23 1.52 9.73 -9.03
N ARG A 24 0.71 9.87 -7.97
CA ARG A 24 1.19 9.88 -6.57
C ARG A 24 1.10 8.47 -6.02
N TYR A 25 2.18 7.99 -5.41
CA TYR A 25 2.27 6.72 -4.71
C TYR A 25 2.43 7.02 -3.23
N VAL A 26 1.39 6.76 -2.44
CA VAL A 26 1.36 7.03 -1.01
C VAL A 26 1.70 5.74 -0.27
N PHE A 27 2.78 5.78 0.50
CA PHE A 27 3.19 4.71 1.39
C PHE A 27 2.81 5.11 2.80
N THR A 28 1.91 4.36 3.42
CA THR A 28 1.45 4.60 4.79
C THR A 28 2.07 3.56 5.71
N LEU A 29 2.71 4.02 6.78
CA LEU A 29 3.26 3.19 7.85
C LEU A 29 2.43 3.40 9.12
N TYR A 30 1.97 2.32 9.72
CA TYR A 30 1.23 2.32 10.99
C TYR A 30 2.11 1.76 12.10
N ALA A 31 2.16 2.45 13.24
CA ALA A 31 2.69 1.93 14.49
C ALA A 31 1.53 1.38 15.32
N LEU A 32 1.61 0.12 15.75
CA LEU A 32 0.55 -0.57 16.48
C LEU A 32 0.99 -0.90 17.91
N ASP A 33 0.04 -0.93 18.85
CA ASP A 33 0.26 -1.39 20.23
C ASP A 33 0.12 -2.90 20.41
N SER A 34 -0.24 -3.63 19.35
CA SER A 34 -0.51 -5.06 19.36
C SER A 34 0.07 -5.74 18.12
N GLU A 35 0.35 -7.04 18.27
CA GLU A 35 0.68 -7.89 17.13
C GLU A 35 -0.60 -8.26 16.38
N VAL A 36 -0.59 -8.05 15.06
CA VAL A 36 -1.71 -8.39 14.19
C VAL A 36 -1.31 -9.52 13.26
N THR A 37 -1.91 -10.70 13.46
CA THR A 37 -1.66 -11.88 12.63
C THR A 37 -2.74 -12.01 11.58
N LEU A 38 -2.38 -11.80 10.31
CA LEU A 38 -3.29 -11.89 9.17
C LEU A 38 -2.78 -12.95 8.18
N PRO A 39 -3.67 -13.75 7.58
CA PRO A 39 -3.27 -14.74 6.58
C PRO A 39 -2.67 -14.06 5.33
N PRO A 40 -1.86 -14.77 4.53
CA PRO A 40 -1.47 -14.28 3.21
C PRO A 40 -2.70 -13.97 2.36
N GLY A 41 -2.63 -12.91 1.56
CA GLY A 41 -3.73 -12.54 0.65
C GLY A 41 -4.83 -11.70 1.27
N THR A 42 -4.69 -11.29 2.54
CA THR A 42 -5.54 -10.26 3.17
C THR A 42 -5.59 -8.98 2.33
N THR A 43 -6.77 -8.37 2.22
CA THR A 43 -6.95 -7.11 1.47
C THR A 43 -6.58 -5.91 2.34
N ARG A 44 -6.48 -4.72 1.71
CA ARG A 44 -6.28 -3.48 2.45
C ARG A 44 -7.41 -3.21 3.47
N GLY A 45 -8.66 -3.45 3.09
CA GLY A 45 -9.81 -3.20 3.98
C GLY A 45 -9.80 -4.11 5.20
N ASP A 46 -9.44 -5.38 5.02
CA ASP A 46 -9.31 -6.33 6.12
C ASP A 46 -8.19 -5.93 7.09
N LEU A 47 -7.05 -5.45 6.57
CA LEU A 47 -5.96 -4.91 7.38
C LEU A 47 -6.43 -3.70 8.18
N GLU A 48 -7.08 -2.72 7.54
CA GLU A 48 -7.57 -1.50 8.19
C GLU A 48 -8.57 -1.81 9.30
N ALA A 49 -9.47 -2.77 9.08
CA ALA A 49 -10.38 -3.25 10.12
C ALA A 49 -9.65 -3.94 11.28
N ALA A 50 -8.65 -4.77 10.99
CA ALA A 50 -7.90 -5.51 12.01
C ALA A 50 -7.01 -4.62 12.90
N ILE A 51 -6.50 -3.50 12.37
CA ILE A 51 -5.66 -2.55 13.13
C ILE A 51 -6.48 -1.45 13.80
N GLN A 52 -7.79 -1.37 13.56
CA GLN A 52 -8.63 -0.33 14.12
C GLN A 52 -8.60 -0.35 15.66
N GLY A 53 -8.35 0.81 16.27
CA GLY A 53 -8.22 0.92 17.73
C GLY A 53 -6.83 0.61 18.28
N HIS A 54 -5.93 0.05 17.46
CA HIS A 54 -4.55 -0.31 17.84
C HIS A 54 -3.49 0.65 17.31
N VAL A 55 -3.88 1.64 16.50
CA VAL A 55 -2.95 2.58 15.87
C VAL A 55 -2.46 3.63 16.88
N LEU A 56 -1.19 3.54 17.25
CA LEU A 56 -0.48 4.52 18.09
C LEU A 56 0.00 5.73 17.28
N GLY A 57 0.26 5.55 15.99
CA GLY A 57 0.74 6.60 15.12
C GLY A 57 0.78 6.16 13.65
N GLN A 58 0.85 7.15 12.76
CA GLN A 58 0.92 6.96 11.33
C GLN A 58 1.96 7.91 10.72
N ALA A 59 2.69 7.42 9.72
CA ALA A 59 3.56 8.23 8.88
C ALA A 59 3.25 7.97 7.41
N GLU A 60 3.41 8.99 6.57
CA GLU A 60 3.23 8.88 5.13
C GLU A 60 4.46 9.36 4.37
N LEU A 61 4.85 8.58 3.36
CA LEU A 61 5.79 8.99 2.34
C LEU A 61 5.05 9.01 1.01
N THR A 62 5.03 10.16 0.32
CA THR A 62 4.50 10.22 -1.04
C THR A 62 5.61 10.38 -2.07
N GLY A 63 5.75 9.39 -2.95
CA GLY A 63 6.55 9.48 -4.16
C GLY A 63 5.69 9.88 -5.37
N ARG A 64 6.32 10.46 -6.40
CA ARG A 64 5.69 10.67 -7.71
C ARG A 64 6.47 9.94 -8.78
N PHE A 65 5.77 9.28 -9.69
CA PHE A 65 6.38 8.63 -10.86
C PHE A 65 5.53 8.87 -12.09
N GLN A 66 6.20 9.06 -13.23
CA GLN A 66 5.59 9.32 -14.52
C GLN A 66 6.23 8.39 -15.54
N SER A 67 5.44 7.74 -16.38
CA SER A 67 5.99 7.00 -17.52
C SER A 67 6.57 7.99 -18.51
N ARG A 68 7.78 7.68 -19.02
CA ARG A 68 8.36 8.46 -20.11
C ARG A 68 7.51 8.23 -21.36
N ARG A 69 7.14 9.30 -22.05
CA ARG A 69 6.63 9.17 -23.43
C ARG A 69 7.68 8.41 -24.24
N SER A 70 7.27 7.35 -24.95
CA SER A 70 8.07 6.89 -26.09
C SER A 70 8.16 8.08 -27.05
N ARG A 71 9.38 8.50 -27.37
CA ARG A 71 9.58 9.37 -28.52
C ARG A 71 9.20 8.64 -29.79
#